data_AF-A0A9E5PWV2-F1
#
_entry.id   AF-A0A9E5PWV2-F1
#
_cell.length_a   1.000
_cell.length_b   1.000
_cell.length_c   1.000
_cell.angle_alpha   90.00
_cell.angle_beta   90.00
_cell.angle_gamma   90.00
#
_symmetry.space_group_name_H-M   'P 1'
#
loop_
_entity.id
_entity.type
_entity.pdbx_description
1 polymer ?
#
loop_
_entity_poly.entity_id
_entity_poly.type
_entity_poly.pdbx_seq_one_letter_code
_entity_poly.pdbx_strand_id
1 'polypeptide(L)'
;MTEELFREDAYLKECTARVMAVDEAGIRVDRTVFYPMGGGQPGDTGTMVRSDGSEVAIEDTRKDADLDDIVHVPHPQAVRPQLGESVRLVIDWERRYRLMRMHSCMHMLCAVIPAPVTGGSISDGRGRLDFDLQDTLDRETVTRELNAMIQRGMPMRMRWITDAELDRQPELVRTMSVQPPRGSGRVRLVEFE
;
A
#
# COMPACT_ATOMS: atom_id res chain seq x y z
N MET A 1 -12.30 -11.03 -9.00
CA MET A 1 -11.02 -10.47 -8.58
C MET A 1 -10.97 -9.03 -9.06
N THR A 2 -10.81 -8.11 -8.12
CA THR A 2 -10.73 -6.67 -8.39
C THR A 2 -9.44 -6.33 -9.16
N GLU A 3 -9.53 -5.51 -10.21
CA GLU A 3 -8.38 -4.91 -10.90
C GLU A 3 -7.74 -3.82 -10.00
N GLU A 4 -6.49 -4.04 -9.59
CA GLU A 4 -5.76 -3.19 -8.64
C GLU A 4 -5.01 -2.04 -9.36
N LEU A 5 -5.72 -0.99 -9.75
CA LEU A 5 -5.17 0.12 -10.55
C LEU A 5 -3.98 0.83 -9.89
N PHE A 6 -3.97 0.91 -8.56
CA PHE A 6 -2.88 1.50 -7.78
C PHE A 6 -1.54 0.76 -7.93
N ARG A 7 -1.54 -0.46 -8.48
CA ARG A 7 -0.29 -1.19 -8.80
C ARG A 7 0.38 -0.66 -10.05
N GLU A 8 -0.39 -0.14 -10.99
CA GLU A 8 0.08 0.38 -12.27
C GLU A 8 0.38 1.88 -12.17
N ASP A 9 -0.52 2.64 -11.53
CA ASP A 9 -0.34 4.06 -11.26
C ASP A 9 -0.68 4.39 -9.81
N ALA A 10 0.36 4.57 -8.99
CA ALA A 10 0.21 4.93 -7.58
C ALA A 10 -0.30 6.38 -7.36
N TYR A 11 -0.31 7.22 -8.40
CA TYR A 11 -0.78 8.60 -8.37
C TYR A 11 -2.20 8.77 -8.92
N LEU A 12 -2.81 7.70 -9.44
CA LEU A 12 -4.21 7.71 -9.83
C LEU A 12 -5.10 7.87 -8.59
N LYS A 13 -5.87 8.96 -8.54
CA LYS A 13 -6.63 9.39 -7.36
C LYS A 13 -8.09 8.96 -7.40
N GLU A 14 -8.60 8.67 -8.59
CA GLU A 14 -9.98 8.30 -8.79
C GLU A 14 -10.13 7.34 -9.97
N CYS A 15 -11.21 6.57 -9.94
CA CYS A 15 -11.63 5.75 -11.07
C CYS A 15 -13.15 5.53 -11.07
N THR A 16 -13.71 5.17 -12.22
CA THR A 16 -15.04 4.58 -12.29
C THR A 16 -14.94 3.06 -12.14
N ALA A 17 -15.89 2.46 -11.42
CA ALA A 17 -15.97 1.03 -11.18
C ALA A 17 -17.44 0.57 -11.13
N ARG A 18 -17.65 -0.74 -11.26
CA ARG A 18 -18.95 -1.40 -11.08
C ARG A 18 -18.98 -2.14 -9.76
N VAL A 19 -20.09 -2.02 -9.02
CA VAL A 19 -20.32 -2.78 -7.80
C VAL A 19 -20.55 -4.25 -8.13
N MET A 20 -19.75 -5.13 -7.54
CA MET A 20 -19.75 -6.58 -7.79
C MET A 20 -20.31 -7.38 -6.62
N ALA A 21 -20.25 -6.86 -5.40
CA ALA A 21 -20.92 -7.44 -4.24
C ALA A 21 -21.12 -6.39 -3.14
N VAL A 22 -22.17 -6.59 -2.33
CA VAL A 22 -22.45 -5.82 -1.11
C VAL A 22 -22.93 -6.79 -0.05
N ASP A 23 -22.19 -6.91 1.05
CA ASP A 23 -22.49 -7.80 2.17
C ASP A 23 -21.99 -7.21 3.50
N GLU A 24 -22.10 -7.93 4.61
CA GLU A 24 -21.70 -7.43 5.93
C GLU A 24 -20.24 -6.95 5.99
N ALA A 25 -19.33 -7.57 5.22
CA ALA A 25 -17.92 -7.20 5.20
C ALA A 25 -17.68 -5.85 4.51
N GLY A 26 -18.48 -5.51 3.48
CA GLY A 26 -18.40 -4.22 2.82
C GLY A 26 -18.85 -4.27 1.36
N ILE A 27 -18.17 -3.47 0.52
CA ILE A 27 -18.48 -3.32 -0.90
C ILE A 27 -17.28 -3.78 -1.73
N ARG A 28 -17.52 -4.66 -2.69
CA ARG A 28 -16.52 -5.12 -3.68
C ARG A 28 -16.87 -4.57 -5.06
N VAL A 29 -15.85 -4.23 -5.83
CA VAL A 29 -15.97 -3.61 -7.17
C VAL A 29 -15.08 -4.34 -8.17
N ASP A 30 -15.29 -4.13 -9.45
CA ASP A 30 -14.49 -4.76 -10.50
C ASP A 30 -13.06 -4.19 -10.61
N ARG A 31 -12.86 -2.91 -10.26
CA ARG A 31 -11.56 -2.21 -10.27
C ARG A 31 -11.48 -1.13 -9.21
N THR A 32 -10.30 -0.84 -8.68
CA THR A 32 -10.15 0.20 -7.64
C THR A 32 -8.77 0.88 -7.60
N VAL A 33 -8.78 2.15 -7.17
CA VAL A 33 -7.59 2.93 -6.78
C VAL A 33 -7.27 2.82 -5.27
N PHE A 34 -8.19 2.26 -4.48
CA PHE A 34 -8.03 2.12 -3.03
C PHE A 34 -7.06 0.98 -2.70
N TYR A 35 -5.97 1.32 -2.04
CA TYR A 35 -5.00 0.34 -1.54
C TYR A 35 -5.58 -0.37 -0.31
N PRO A 36 -5.71 -1.71 -0.32
CA PRO A 36 -6.12 -2.44 0.86
C PRO A 36 -4.97 -2.50 1.86
N MET A 37 -5.28 -2.47 3.15
CA MET A 37 -4.27 -2.59 4.21
C MET A 37 -3.33 -3.77 3.95
N GLY A 38 -2.02 -3.50 3.98
CA GLY A 38 -1.00 -4.48 3.64
C GLY A 38 0.41 -3.97 3.91
N GLY A 39 1.36 -4.86 4.20
CA GLY A 39 2.76 -4.50 4.43
C GLY A 39 2.98 -3.49 5.56
N GLY A 40 2.08 -3.46 6.56
CA GLY A 40 2.10 -2.48 7.65
C GLY A 40 1.54 -1.10 7.28
N GLN A 41 1.15 -0.86 6.02
CA GLN A 41 0.45 0.35 5.58
C GLN A 41 -1.06 0.22 5.80
N PRO A 42 -1.71 1.22 6.43
CA PRO A 42 -3.15 1.27 6.57
C PRO A 42 -3.86 1.24 5.22
N GLY A 43 -5.07 0.69 5.21
CA GLY A 43 -5.97 0.77 4.07
C GLY A 43 -6.32 2.22 3.74
N ASP A 44 -6.67 2.43 2.49
CA ASP A 44 -7.13 3.71 2.01
C ASP A 44 -8.53 4.04 2.48
N THR A 45 -8.75 5.34 2.64
CA THR A 45 -10.02 5.96 2.96
C THR A 45 -10.41 6.90 1.83
N GLY A 46 -11.68 7.26 1.74
CA GLY A 46 -12.16 8.15 0.70
C GLY A 46 -13.66 8.08 0.52
N THR A 47 -14.12 8.33 -0.69
CA THR A 47 -15.54 8.43 -1.02
C THR A 47 -15.87 7.62 -2.26
N MET A 48 -17.00 6.90 -2.19
CA MET A 48 -17.66 6.30 -3.33
C MET A 48 -18.87 7.16 -3.70
N VAL A 49 -18.83 7.77 -4.88
CA VAL A 49 -19.88 8.66 -5.40
C VAL A 49 -20.77 7.86 -6.36
N ARG A 50 -22.06 7.84 -6.06
CA ARG A 50 -23.09 7.14 -6.83
C ARG A 50 -23.57 7.98 -8.00
N SER A 51 -24.30 7.38 -8.93
CA SER A 51 -24.78 8.08 -10.14
C SER A 51 -25.79 9.19 -9.85
N ASP A 52 -26.50 9.10 -8.72
CA ASP A 52 -27.42 10.13 -8.22
C ASP A 52 -26.70 11.27 -7.45
N GLY A 53 -25.37 11.21 -7.37
CA GLY A 53 -24.55 12.17 -6.63
C GLY A 53 -24.47 11.90 -5.12
N SER A 54 -25.18 10.88 -4.60
CA SER A 54 -25.04 10.50 -3.20
C SER A 54 -23.66 9.89 -2.93
N GLU A 55 -23.16 10.13 -1.72
CA GLU A 55 -21.81 9.74 -1.32
C GLU A 55 -21.84 8.69 -0.22
N VAL A 56 -20.96 7.70 -0.36
CA VAL A 56 -20.68 6.67 0.64
C VAL A 56 -19.24 6.86 1.10
N ALA A 57 -19.07 7.30 2.34
CA ALA A 57 -17.76 7.40 2.96
C ALA A 57 -17.17 5.99 3.15
N ILE A 58 -15.96 5.78 2.64
CA ILE A 58 -15.16 4.57 2.83
C ILE A 58 -14.15 4.85 3.93
N GLU A 59 -14.34 4.19 5.07
CA GLU A 59 -13.56 4.40 6.29
C GLU A 59 -12.29 3.54 6.32
N ASP A 60 -12.27 2.46 5.53
CA ASP A 60 -11.13 1.57 5.39
C ASP A 60 -11.22 0.74 4.12
N THR A 61 -10.09 0.17 3.71
CA THR A 61 -10.01 -0.79 2.62
C THR A 61 -9.18 -1.98 3.05
N ARG A 62 -9.72 -3.19 2.90
CA ARG A 62 -9.11 -4.44 3.40
C ARG A 62 -9.02 -5.48 2.29
N LYS A 63 -8.05 -6.38 2.41
CA LYS A 63 -8.07 -7.63 1.66
C LYS A 63 -9.02 -8.61 2.35
N ASP A 64 -9.88 -9.23 1.56
CA ASP A 64 -10.66 -10.39 1.99
C ASP A 64 -9.71 -11.58 2.22
N ALA A 65 -9.80 -12.21 3.40
CA ALA A 65 -8.90 -13.29 3.79
C ALA A 65 -9.11 -14.58 2.99
N ASP A 66 -10.33 -14.80 2.48
CA ASP A 66 -10.72 -16.05 1.83
C ASP A 66 -10.75 -15.94 0.30
N LEU A 67 -11.03 -14.74 -0.23
CA LEU A 67 -11.28 -14.53 -1.65
C LEU A 67 -10.15 -13.79 -2.40
N ASP A 68 -9.11 -13.33 -1.70
CA ASP A 68 -8.06 -12.42 -2.21
C ASP A 68 -8.67 -11.24 -3.00
N ASP A 69 -9.81 -10.74 -2.52
CA ASP A 69 -10.53 -9.62 -3.12
C ASP A 69 -10.42 -8.36 -2.26
N ILE A 70 -10.76 -7.20 -2.82
CA ILE A 70 -10.66 -5.92 -2.10
C ILE A 70 -12.03 -5.48 -1.60
N VAL A 71 -12.13 -5.33 -0.28
CA VAL A 71 -13.32 -4.90 0.44
C VAL A 71 -13.18 -3.43 0.83
N HIS A 72 -14.10 -2.60 0.35
CA HIS A 72 -14.25 -1.21 0.75
C HIS A 72 -15.23 -1.18 1.93
N VAL A 73 -14.78 -0.71 3.09
CA VAL A 73 -15.56 -0.72 4.33
C VAL A 73 -16.25 0.63 4.48
N PRO A 74 -17.58 0.72 4.25
CA PRO A 74 -18.31 1.96 4.45
C PRO A 74 -18.62 2.19 5.93
N HIS A 75 -18.97 3.42 6.31
CA HIS A 75 -19.56 3.68 7.63
C HIS A 75 -20.80 2.78 7.84
N PRO A 76 -21.03 2.19 9.03
CA PRO A 76 -22.10 1.20 9.26
C PRO A 76 -23.52 1.69 8.92
N GLN A 77 -23.76 2.99 9.04
CA GLN A 77 -25.05 3.62 8.75
C GLN A 77 -25.16 4.19 7.32
N ALA A 78 -24.14 4.02 6.48
CA ALA A 78 -24.17 4.54 5.12
C ALA A 78 -25.19 3.79 4.25
N VAL A 79 -25.89 4.53 3.40
CA VAL A 79 -26.76 3.93 2.38
C VAL A 79 -25.87 3.35 1.28
N ARG A 80 -25.79 2.01 1.22
CA ARG A 80 -24.89 1.29 0.32
C ARG A 80 -25.43 1.27 -1.12
N PRO A 81 -24.55 1.22 -2.14
CA PRO A 81 -24.99 1.11 -3.53
C PRO A 81 -25.62 -0.26 -3.82
N GLN A 82 -26.25 -0.39 -4.98
CA GLN A 82 -26.82 -1.65 -5.44
C GLN A 82 -25.80 -2.48 -6.23
N LEU A 83 -25.97 -3.80 -6.24
CA LEU A 83 -25.22 -4.69 -7.11
C LEU A 83 -25.35 -4.24 -8.58
N GLY A 84 -24.22 -4.17 -9.29
CA GLY A 84 -24.17 -3.75 -10.68
C GLY A 84 -24.17 -2.23 -10.90
N GLU A 85 -24.36 -1.42 -9.86
CA GLU A 85 -24.33 0.04 -9.94
C GLU A 85 -22.95 0.56 -10.39
N SER A 86 -22.93 1.62 -11.20
CA SER A 86 -21.70 2.31 -11.58
C SER A 86 -21.39 3.40 -10.55
N VAL A 87 -20.18 3.40 -10.02
CA VAL A 87 -19.73 4.34 -8.98
C VAL A 87 -18.40 4.98 -9.35
N ARG A 88 -18.16 6.21 -8.88
CA ARG A 88 -16.84 6.86 -8.94
C ARG A 88 -16.17 6.73 -7.58
N LEU A 89 -14.97 6.16 -7.56
CA LEU A 89 -14.16 5.94 -6.37
C LEU A 89 -13.11 7.05 -6.29
N VAL A 90 -13.03 7.74 -5.16
CA VAL A 90 -12.11 8.87 -4.93
C VAL A 90 -11.39 8.67 -3.60
N ILE A 91 -10.07 8.52 -3.60
CA ILE A 91 -9.30 8.35 -2.35
C ILE A 91 -9.05 9.69 -1.66
N ASP A 92 -8.86 9.66 -0.35
CA ASP A 92 -8.23 10.76 0.39
C ASP A 92 -6.75 10.84 -0.04
N TRP A 93 -6.51 11.65 -1.08
CA TRP A 93 -5.20 11.79 -1.69
C TRP A 93 -4.15 12.33 -0.72
N GLU A 94 -4.51 13.28 0.12
CA GLU A 94 -3.56 13.89 1.04
C GLU A 94 -3.09 12.87 2.08
N ARG A 95 -4.00 12.04 2.60
CA ARG A 95 -3.64 10.92 3.46
C ARG A 95 -2.81 9.87 2.72
N ARG A 96 -3.24 9.43 1.53
CA ARG A 96 -2.50 8.48 0.71
C ARG A 96 -1.07 8.95 0.47
N TYR A 97 -0.89 10.22 0.10
CA TYR A 97 0.42 10.77 -0.21
C TYR A 97 1.32 10.88 1.03
N ARG A 98 0.78 11.20 2.21
CA ARG A 98 1.53 11.11 3.48
C ARG A 98 2.01 9.69 3.77
N LEU A 99 1.15 8.68 3.55
CA LEU A 99 1.52 7.28 3.71
C LEU A 99 2.61 6.84 2.71
N MET A 100 2.48 7.22 1.43
CA MET A 100 3.49 6.94 0.40
C MET A 100 4.86 7.53 0.76
N ARG A 101 4.89 8.79 1.24
CA ARG A 101 6.15 9.43 1.69
C ARG A 101 6.76 8.70 2.88
N MET A 102 5.94 8.30 3.85
CA MET A 102 6.42 7.55 5.02
C MET A 102 6.98 6.17 4.61
N HIS A 103 6.28 5.43 3.75
CA HIS A 103 6.72 4.13 3.25
C HIS A 103 8.04 4.26 2.46
N SER A 104 8.15 5.27 1.60
CA SER A 104 9.39 5.53 0.85
C SER A 104 10.56 5.86 1.79
N CYS A 105 10.31 6.66 2.83
CA CYS A 105 11.29 6.99 3.87
C CYS A 105 11.75 5.73 4.63
N MET A 106 10.84 4.80 4.92
CA MET A 106 11.19 3.50 5.52
C MET A 106 12.12 2.67 4.62
N HIS A 107 11.87 2.62 3.31
CA HIS A 107 12.79 1.93 2.40
C HIS A 107 14.18 2.57 2.39
N MET A 108 14.27 3.90 2.40
CA MET A 108 15.56 4.61 2.52
C MET A 108 16.25 4.30 3.86
N LEU A 109 15.48 4.19 4.96
CA LEU A 109 16.04 3.81 6.25
C LEU A 109 16.65 2.40 6.23
N CYS A 110 16.05 1.45 5.51
CA CYS A 110 16.62 0.12 5.28
C CYS A 110 17.90 0.13 4.42
N ALA A 111 18.14 1.19 3.64
CA ALA A 111 19.39 1.37 2.91
C ALA A 111 20.49 1.98 3.80
N VAL A 112 20.12 2.87 4.71
CA VAL A 112 21.05 3.51 5.67
C VAL A 112 21.46 2.56 6.79
N ILE A 113 20.54 1.71 7.27
CA ILE A 113 20.80 0.76 8.36
C ILE A 113 21.04 -0.63 7.75
N PRO A 114 22.29 -1.13 7.74
CA PRO A 114 22.64 -2.41 7.12
C PRO A 114 22.31 -3.59 8.02
N ALA A 115 21.04 -3.70 8.44
CA ALA A 115 20.56 -4.75 9.32
C ALA A 115 19.23 -5.33 8.80
N PRO A 116 18.93 -6.61 9.07
CA PRO A 116 17.65 -7.19 8.72
C PRO A 116 16.48 -6.52 9.44
N VAL A 117 15.35 -6.38 8.76
CA VAL A 117 14.10 -5.85 9.36
C VAL A 117 13.31 -6.98 9.99
N THR A 118 12.96 -6.82 11.27
CA THR A 118 12.18 -7.80 12.06
C THR A 118 10.70 -7.42 12.15
N GLY A 119 10.38 -6.14 12.01
CA GLY A 119 9.01 -5.62 12.06
C GLY A 119 8.89 -4.20 11.56
N GLY A 120 7.65 -3.77 11.29
CA GLY A 120 7.38 -2.42 10.85
C GLY A 120 5.90 -2.08 10.86
N SER A 121 5.58 -0.79 11.01
CA SER A 121 4.21 -0.29 10.91
C SER A 121 4.19 1.17 10.47
N ILE A 122 3.23 1.50 9.60
CA ILE A 122 2.98 2.85 9.13
C ILE A 122 1.64 3.31 9.71
N SER A 123 1.58 4.57 10.11
CA SER A 123 0.35 5.28 10.40
C SER A 123 0.39 6.65 9.74
N ASP A 124 -0.73 7.37 9.71
CA ASP A 124 -0.70 8.74 9.20
C ASP A 124 0.23 9.60 10.07
N GLY A 125 1.26 10.18 9.45
CA GLY A 125 2.27 11.01 10.11
C GLY A 125 3.35 10.28 10.92
N ARG A 126 3.34 8.94 11.02
CA ARG A 126 4.36 8.20 11.78
C ARG A 126 4.72 6.86 11.11
N GLY A 127 5.98 6.47 11.28
CA GLY A 127 6.48 5.17 10.88
C GLY A 127 7.33 4.53 11.97
N ARG A 128 7.33 3.20 12.04
CA ARG A 128 8.25 2.40 12.84
C ARG A 128 8.86 1.31 11.97
N LEU A 129 10.17 1.11 12.10
CA LEU A 129 10.88 -0.07 11.63
C LEU A 129 11.71 -0.62 12.78
N ASP A 130 11.70 -1.94 12.91
CA ASP A 130 12.41 -2.70 13.92
C ASP A 130 13.52 -3.48 13.21
N PHE A 131 14.77 -3.38 13.70
CA PHE A 131 15.95 -3.97 13.08
C PHE A 131 16.62 -4.97 14.03
N ASP A 132 17.17 -6.04 13.49
CA ASP A 132 18.02 -6.99 14.23
C ASP A 132 19.44 -6.45 14.34
N LEU A 133 19.77 -5.85 15.49
CA LEU A 133 21.02 -5.13 15.71
C LEU A 133 21.81 -5.75 16.87
N GLN A 134 23.12 -5.87 16.69
CA GLN A 134 24.04 -6.28 17.75
C GLN A 134 24.45 -5.10 18.65
N ASP A 135 24.56 -3.90 18.07
CA ASP A 135 24.97 -2.67 18.73
C ASP A 135 23.91 -1.57 18.57
N THR A 136 23.95 -0.57 19.44
CA THR A 136 23.06 0.60 19.34
C THR A 136 23.44 1.49 18.16
N LEU A 137 22.42 1.99 17.45
CA LEU A 137 22.60 2.96 16.37
C LEU A 137 22.88 4.37 16.90
N ASP A 138 23.78 5.08 16.22
CA ASP A 138 23.87 6.53 16.36
C ASP A 138 22.75 7.22 15.57
N ARG A 139 21.79 7.79 16.32
CA ARG A 139 20.64 8.50 15.77
C ARG A 139 21.04 9.69 14.91
N GLU A 140 22.09 10.41 15.26
CA GLU A 140 22.51 11.61 14.54
C GLU A 140 23.08 11.24 13.17
N THR A 141 23.96 10.23 13.13
CA THR A 141 24.48 9.68 11.88
C THR A 141 23.36 9.17 10.99
N VAL A 142 22.46 8.33 11.50
CA VAL A 142 21.32 7.80 10.71
C VAL A 142 20.46 8.94 10.14
N THR A 143 20.17 9.96 10.96
CA THR A 143 19.37 11.12 10.53
C THR A 143 20.07 11.90 9.42
N ARG A 144 21.38 12.10 9.52
CA ARG A 144 22.16 12.82 8.51
C ARG A 144 22.19 12.06 7.18
N GLU A 145 22.51 10.77 7.21
CA GLU A 145 22.58 9.94 6.00
C GLU A 145 21.22 9.81 5.30
N LEU A 146 20.14 9.63 6.07
CA LEU A 146 18.78 9.58 5.53
C LEU A 146 18.39 10.91 4.85
N ASN A 147 18.66 12.04 5.48
CA ASN A 147 18.39 13.35 4.88
C ASN A 147 19.24 13.60 3.63
N ALA A 148 20.50 13.15 3.61
CA ALA A 148 21.34 13.22 2.42
C ALA A 148 20.76 12.39 1.26
N MET A 149 20.25 11.18 1.53
CA MET A 149 19.54 10.37 0.52
C MET A 149 18.29 11.08 -0.01
N ILE A 150 17.48 11.68 0.88
CA ILE A 150 16.28 12.44 0.48
C ILE A 150 16.67 13.63 -0.42
N GLN A 151 17.70 14.38 -0.05
CA GLN A 151 18.16 15.55 -0.81
C GLN A 151 18.71 15.20 -2.20
N ARG A 152 19.29 14.01 -2.37
CA ARG A 152 19.75 13.52 -3.68
C ARG A 152 18.60 13.35 -4.67
N GLY A 153 17.36 13.19 -4.19
CA GLY A 153 16.18 13.11 -5.05
C GLY A 153 16.26 11.99 -6.08
N MET A 154 16.85 10.86 -5.70
CA MET A 154 17.09 9.75 -6.63
C MET A 154 15.75 9.20 -7.15
N PRO A 155 15.65 8.89 -8.46
CA PRO A 155 14.43 8.31 -9.01
C PRO A 155 14.07 7.00 -8.30
N MET A 156 12.80 6.87 -7.93
CA MET A 156 12.22 5.62 -7.48
C MET A 156 11.54 4.93 -8.67
N ARG A 157 11.82 3.65 -8.88
CA ARG A 157 11.18 2.84 -9.92
C ARG A 157 10.46 1.65 -9.31
N MET A 158 9.41 1.23 -10.00
CA MET A 158 8.67 0.01 -9.72
C MET A 158 8.74 -0.87 -10.95
N ARG A 159 9.15 -2.13 -10.78
CA ARG A 159 9.18 -3.11 -11.86
C ARG A 159 8.71 -4.47 -11.38
N TRP A 160 8.23 -5.28 -12.31
CA TRP A 160 7.88 -6.67 -12.05
C TRP A 160 9.10 -7.55 -12.34
N ILE A 161 9.44 -8.40 -11.39
CA ILE A 161 10.48 -9.44 -11.52
C ILE A 161 9.83 -10.82 -11.43
N THR A 162 10.51 -11.82 -11.95
CA THR A 162 10.04 -13.22 -11.84
C THR A 162 10.46 -13.84 -10.51
N ASP A 163 9.76 -14.89 -10.08
CA ASP A 163 10.17 -15.68 -8.91
C ASP A 163 11.62 -16.20 -9.05
N ALA A 164 12.01 -16.61 -10.27
CA ALA A 164 13.35 -17.09 -10.56
C ALA A 164 14.43 -15.98 -10.54
N GLU A 165 14.06 -14.73 -10.86
CA GLU A 165 14.97 -13.59 -10.71
C GLU A 165 15.20 -13.29 -9.22
N LEU A 166 14.14 -13.31 -8.43
CA LEU A 166 14.24 -13.13 -6.97
C LEU A 166 15.08 -14.24 -6.32
N ASP A 167 14.94 -15.50 -6.76
CA ASP A 167 15.74 -16.62 -6.25
C ASP A 167 17.24 -16.47 -6.52
N ARG A 168 17.61 -15.76 -7.59
CA ARG A 168 19.02 -15.48 -7.91
C ARG A 168 19.59 -14.30 -7.12
N GLN A 169 18.72 -13.47 -6.53
CA GLN A 169 19.08 -12.26 -5.78
C GLN A 169 18.29 -12.21 -4.45
N PRO A 170 18.49 -13.18 -3.55
CA PRO A 170 17.74 -13.26 -2.30
C PRO A 170 17.92 -12.03 -1.40
N GLU A 171 19.03 -11.28 -1.56
CA GLU A 171 19.33 -10.03 -0.85
C GLU A 171 18.38 -8.87 -1.19
N LEU A 172 17.57 -8.99 -2.25
CA LEU A 172 16.49 -8.04 -2.54
C LEU A 172 15.40 -8.08 -1.47
N VAL A 173 15.26 -9.18 -0.72
CA VAL A 173 14.33 -9.29 0.41
C VAL A 173 15.01 -8.79 1.68
N ARG A 174 14.58 -7.62 2.16
CA ARG A 174 15.13 -6.99 3.38
C ARG A 174 14.47 -7.44 4.69
N THR A 175 13.28 -8.01 4.60
CA THR A 175 12.47 -8.44 5.75
C THR A 175 12.76 -9.89 6.14
N MET A 176 12.86 -10.15 7.44
CA MET A 176 13.05 -11.52 7.96
C MET A 176 11.73 -12.27 8.12
N SER A 177 10.66 -11.56 8.49
CA SER A 177 9.40 -12.15 8.96
C SER A 177 8.33 -12.27 7.87
N VAL A 178 8.45 -11.51 6.79
CA VAL A 178 7.46 -11.47 5.70
C VAL A 178 8.19 -11.64 4.38
N GLN A 179 7.82 -12.69 3.64
CA GLN A 179 8.27 -12.90 2.28
C GLN A 179 7.33 -12.18 1.30
N PRO A 180 7.82 -11.67 0.16
CA PRO A 180 6.95 -11.19 -0.89
C PRO A 180 6.03 -12.32 -1.35
N PRO A 181 4.78 -12.02 -1.76
CA PRO A 181 3.87 -13.04 -2.28
C PRO A 181 4.48 -13.70 -3.52
N ARG A 182 4.59 -15.03 -3.50
CA ARG A 182 5.15 -15.87 -4.58
C ARG A 182 4.05 -16.72 -5.24
N GLY A 183 4.33 -17.26 -6.42
CA GLY A 183 3.40 -18.19 -7.10
C GLY A 183 2.41 -17.53 -8.06
N SER A 184 2.35 -16.19 -8.12
CA SER A 184 1.66 -15.44 -9.18
C SER A 184 2.52 -15.29 -10.45
N GLY A 185 3.77 -15.79 -10.42
CA GLY A 185 4.76 -15.66 -11.49
C GLY A 185 5.45 -14.28 -11.56
N ARG A 186 5.02 -13.31 -10.74
CA ARG A 186 5.59 -11.96 -10.70
C ARG A 186 5.63 -11.40 -9.28
N VAL A 187 6.75 -10.78 -8.93
CA VAL A 187 6.95 -10.03 -7.68
C VAL A 187 7.18 -8.56 -8.02
N ARG A 188 6.56 -7.65 -7.28
CA ARG A 188 6.79 -6.20 -7.48
C ARG A 188 8.03 -5.77 -6.71
N LEU A 189 9.04 -5.30 -7.42
CA LEU A 189 10.23 -4.69 -6.85
C LEU A 189 10.08 -3.17 -6.83
N VAL A 190 10.44 -2.56 -5.70
CA VAL A 190 10.60 -1.10 -5.55
C VAL A 190 12.09 -0.84 -5.35
N GLU A 191 12.68 -0.01 -6.22
CA GLU A 191 14.10 0.32 -6.20
C GLU A 191 14.32 1.83 -6.28
N PHE A 192 15.35 2.31 -5.60
CA PHE A 192 15.84 3.68 -5.69
C PHE A 192 17.17 3.64 -6.45
N GLU A 193 17.31 4.43 -7.51
CA GLU A 193 18.53 4.48 -8.34
C GLU A 193 19.75 5.08 -7.63
#